data_AF-A0A6N3BTU8-F1
#
_entry.id   AF-A0A6N3BTU8-F1
#
_cell.length_a   1.000
_cell.length_b   1.000
_cell.length_c   1.000
_cell.angle_alpha   90.00
_cell.angle_beta   90.00
_cell.angle_gamma   90.00
#
_symmetry.space_group_name_H-M   'P 1'
#
loop_
_entity.id
_entity.type
_entity.pdbx_description
1 polymer ?
#
loop_
_entity_poly.entity_id
_entity_poly.type
_entity_poly.pdbx_seq_one_letter_code
_entity_poly.pdbx_strand_id
1 'polypeptide(L)' 'MKKENQHLIRYSMQLAMLHQLLYKKLITQEEYFLIKKKLMKDYNVISDLMT' A
#
# COMPACT_ATOMS: atom_id res chain seq x y z
N MET A 1 1.40 -19.46 -15.40
CA MET A 1 1.67 -18.79 -14.10
C MET A 1 1.68 -17.27 -14.31
N LYS A 2 1.30 -16.47 -13.29
CA LYS A 2 1.69 -15.05 -13.10
C LYS A 2 0.73 -13.92 -13.55
N LYS A 3 -0.51 -13.84 -13.07
CA LYS A 3 -1.22 -12.53 -12.99
C LYS A 3 -1.33 -12.02 -11.55
N GLU A 4 -1.53 -12.91 -10.59
CA GLU A 4 -1.72 -12.56 -9.17
C GLU A 4 -0.44 -12.04 -8.52
N ASN A 5 0.73 -12.63 -8.82
CA ASN A 5 2.02 -12.14 -8.31
C ASN A 5 2.38 -10.72 -8.77
N GLN A 6 1.95 -10.30 -9.97
CA GLN A 6 2.28 -8.95 -10.45
C GLN A 6 1.51 -7.88 -9.67
N HIS A 7 0.28 -8.20 -9.24
CA HIS A 7 -0.54 -7.30 -8.45
C HIS A 7 0.06 -7.07 -7.06
N LEU A 8 0.49 -8.16 -6.41
CA LEU A 8 1.17 -8.09 -5.11
C LEU A 8 2.52 -7.37 -5.19
N ILE A 9 3.32 -7.62 -6.24
CA ILE A 9 4.60 -6.91 -6.43
C ILE A 9 4.37 -5.40 -6.62
N ARG A 10 3.36 -5.02 -7.41
CA ARG A 10 3.02 -3.60 -7.63
C ARG A 10 2.52 -2.93 -6.35
N TYR A 11 1.72 -3.65 -5.55
CA TYR A 11 1.29 -3.21 -4.23
C TYR A 11 2.48 -2.98 -3.29
N SER A 12 3.40 -3.95 -3.17
CA SER A 12 4.60 -3.83 -2.33
C SER A 12 5.47 -2.64 -2.74
N MET A 13 5.66 -2.42 -4.05
CA MET A 13 6.41 -1.29 -4.56
C MET A 13 5.74 0.05 -4.23
N GLN A 14 4.42 0.16 -4.42
CA GLN A 14 3.68 1.38 -4.09
C GLN A 14 3.68 1.67 -2.59
N LEU A 15 3.61 0.64 -1.75
CA LEU A 15 3.72 0.78 -0.30
C LEU A 15 5.11 1.28 0.11
N ALA A 16 6.18 0.74 -0.50
CA ALA A 16 7.55 1.19 -0.25
C ALA A 16 7.76 2.63 -0.69
N MET A 17 7.20 3.04 -1.83
CA MET A 17 7.22 4.44 -2.29
C MET A 17 6.48 5.37 -1.34
N LEU A 18 5.31 4.95 -0.86
CA LEU A 18 4.53 5.70 0.12
C LEU A 18 5.30 5.89 1.43
N HIS A 19 6.02 4.85 1.88
CA HIS A 19 6.90 4.93 3.04
C HIS A 19 8.06 5.91 2.82
N GLN A 20 8.66 5.91 1.63
CA GLN A 20 9.74 6.85 1.27
C GLN A 20 9.25 8.30 1.25
N LEU A 21 8.03 8.55 0.78
CA LEU A 21 7.40 9.88 0.81
C LEU A 21 7.22 10.37 2.26
N LEU A 22 6.76 9.49 3.16
CA LEU A 22 6.62 9.81 4.59
C LEU A 22 7.99 10.07 5.24
N TYR A 23 8.98 9.23 4.94
CA TYR A 23 10.35 9.41 5.45
C TYR A 23 10.96 10.73 5.00
N LYS A 24 10.71 11.13 3.75
CA LYS A 24 11.12 12.43 3.20
C LYS A 24 10.23 13.60 3.66
N LYS A 25 9.22 13.36 4.51
CA LYS A 25 8.22 14.34 4.98
C LYS A 25 7.49 15.07 3.84
N LEU A 26 7.35 14.42 2.68
CA LEU A 26 6.58 14.93 1.54
C LEU A 26 5.08 14.72 1.71
N ILE A 27 4.69 13.82 2.61
CA ILE A 27 3.32 13.56 3.02
C ILE A 27 3.25 13.50 4.55
N THR A 28 2.06 13.76 5.08
CA THR A 28 1.76 13.63 6.50
C THR A 28 1.38 12.19 6.88
N GLN A 29 1.38 11.88 8.18
CA GLN A 29 0.93 10.56 8.66
C GLN A 29 -0.54 10.29 8.34
N GLU A 30 -1.38 11.32 8.35
CA GLU A 30 -2.80 11.21 7.98
C GLU A 30 -2.97 10.85 6.51
N GLU A 31 -2.25 11.53 5.61
CA GLU A 31 -2.25 11.22 4.18
C GLU A 31 -1.70 9.83 3.90
N TYR A 32 -0.63 9.43 4.59
CA TYR A 32 -0.09 8.07 4.51
C TYR A 32 -1.17 7.03 4.84
N PHE A 33 -1.94 7.24 5.91
CA PHE A 33 -2.99 6.31 6.31
C PHE A 33 -4.15 6.25 5.31
N LEU A 34 -4.60 7.39 4.80
CA LEU A 34 -5.65 7.47 3.78
C LEU A 34 -5.24 6.75 2.48
N ILE A 35 -4.01 7.00 2.00
CA ILE A 35 -3.50 6.38 0.78
C ILE A 35 -3.28 4.89 0.99
N LYS A 36 -2.73 4.47 2.14
CA LYS A 36 -2.57 3.06 2.49
C LYS A 36 -3.93 2.33 2.49
N LYS A 37 -4.96 2.91 3.11
CA LYS A 37 -6.31 2.34 3.14
C LYS A 37 -6.92 2.23 1.74
N LYS A 38 -6.70 3.23 0.89
CA LYS A 38 -7.12 3.21 -0.51
C LYS A 38 -6.39 2.13 -1.32
N LEU A 39 -5.07 2.02 -1.18
CA LEU A 39 -4.26 0.96 -1.81
C LEU A 39 -4.72 -0.43 -1.39
N MET A 40 -5.02 -0.64 -0.11
CA MET A 40 -5.54 -1.94 0.36
C MET A 40 -6.88 -2.28 -0.29
N LYS A 41 -7.78 -1.29 -0.43
CA LYS A 41 -9.06 -1.47 -1.12
C LYS A 41 -8.91 -1.72 -2.62
N ASP A 42 -8.06 -0.93 -3.30
CA ASP A 42 -7.82 -1.03 -4.75
C ASP A 42 -7.17 -2.36 -5.14
N TYR A 43 -6.30 -2.89 -4.29
CA TYR A 43 -5.66 -4.19 -4.52
C TYR A 43 -6.47 -5.37 -3.97
N ASN A 44 -7.67 -5.10 -3.43
CA ASN A 44 -8.50 -6.06 -2.70
C ASN A 44 -7.67 -6.87 -1.68
N VAL A 45 -6.66 -6.23 -1.08
CA VAL A 45 -5.85 -6.77 0.01
C VAL A 45 -6.72 -6.64 1.25
N ILE A 46 -7.56 -7.66 1.43
CA ILE A 46 -8.30 -7.87 2.66
C ILE A 46 -7.25 -8.26 3.70
N SER A 47 -6.64 -7.28 4.37
CA SER A 47 -6.01 -7.56 5.66
C SER A 47 -7.13 -7.75 6.68
N ASP A 48 -7.84 -8.87 6.56
CA ASP A 48 -8.57 -9.49 7.64
C ASP A 48 -7.75 -10.72 8.06
N LEU A 49 -6.58 -10.44 8.63
CA LEU A 49 -5.82 -11.35 9.49
C LEU A 49 -5.80 -10.78 10.92
N MET A 50 -6.87 -10.08 11.28
CA MET A 50 -7.16 -9.66 12.65
C MET A 50 -8.45 -10.36 13.08
N THR A 51 -8.37 -11.67 13.29
CA THR A 51 -9.06 -12.39 14.38
C THR A 51 -8.33 -13.70 14.61
#